data_AF-A0A3S5D6V6-F1
#
_entry.id   AF-A0A3S5D6V6-F1
#
_cell.length_a   1.000
_cell.length_b   1.000
_cell.length_c   1.000
_cell.angle_alpha   90.00
_cell.angle_beta   90.00
_cell.angle_gamma   90.00
#
_symmetry.space_group_name_H-M   'P 1'
#
loop_
_entity.id
_entity.type
_entity.pdbx_description
1 polymer ?
#
loop_
_entity_poly.entity_id
_entity_poly.type
_entity_poly.pdbx_seq_one_letter_code
_entity_poly.pdbx_strand_id
1 'polypeptide(L)' 'MGKIIGIDLGTTNSCVAIMDGNKARVLENAEGDRTTPSIIAYTQGW' A
#
# COMPACT_ATOMS: atom_id res chain seq x y z
N MET A 1 -14.89 9.18 11.85
CA MET A 1 -14.07 7.98 12.12
C MET A 1 -13.56 7.46 10.78
N GLY A 2 -12.25 7.28 10.60
CA GLY A 2 -11.69 6.75 9.34
C GLY A 2 -11.92 5.23 9.19
N LYS A 3 -11.74 4.69 7.99
CA LYS A 3 -11.72 3.22 7.78
C LYS A 3 -10.43 2.64 8.39
N ILE A 4 -10.54 1.49 9.08
CA ILE A 4 -9.37 0.68 9.45
C ILE A 4 -8.88 -0.02 8.18
N ILE A 5 -7.57 0.02 7.94
CA ILE A 5 -6.93 -0.57 6.76
C ILE A 5 -5.98 -1.70 7.18
N GLY A 6 -5.86 -2.71 6.31
CA GLY A 6 -4.84 -3.75 6.44
C GLY A 6 -3.62 -3.37 5.62
N ILE A 7 -2.45 -3.37 6.24
CA ILE A 7 -1.17 -3.13 5.57
C ILE A 7 -0.33 -4.39 5.72
N ASP A 8 0.03 -4.98 4.58
CA ASP A 8 1.09 -5.98 4.49
C ASP A 8 2.41 -5.25 4.26
N LEU A 9 3.29 -5.29 5.25
CA LEU A 9 4.61 -4.63 5.23
C LEU A 9 5.69 -5.68 4.92
N GLY A 10 5.72 -6.10 3.66
CA GLY A 10 6.70 -7.07 3.17
C GLY A 10 8.08 -6.46 2.92
N THR A 11 9.12 -7.30 2.92
CA THR A 11 10.51 -6.86 2.71
C THR A 11 10.76 -6.31 1.29
N THR A 12 10.16 -6.90 0.26
CA THR A 12 10.35 -6.48 -1.14
C THR A 12 9.23 -5.58 -1.64
N ASN A 13 7.99 -5.92 -1.32
CA ASN A 13 6.80 -5.16 -1.70
C ASN A 13 5.87 -5.05 -0.50
N SER A 14 5.09 -3.97 -0.48
CA SER A 14 4.01 -3.73 0.46
C SER A 14 2.67 -3.67 -0.29
N CYS A 15 1.59 -4.00 0.41
CA CYS A 15 0.23 -4.01 -0.13
C CYS A 15 -0.74 -3.42 0.89
N VAL A 16 -1.82 -2.78 0.43
CA VAL A 16 -2.86 -2.24 1.29
C VAL A 16 -4.25 -2.68 0.84
N ALA A 17 -5.08 -3.05 1.80
CA ALA A 17 -6.45 -3.48 1.56
C ALA A 17 -7.43 -2.82 2.54
N ILE A 18 -8.69 -2.75 2.12
CA ILE A 18 -9.81 -2.30 2.95
C ILE A 18 -10.94 -3.32 2.92
N MET A 19 -11.85 -3.21 3.88
CA MET A 19 -13.18 -3.82 3.76
C MET A 19 -14.10 -2.90 2.95
N ASP A 20 -14.58 -3.41 1.82
CA ASP A 20 -15.59 -2.80 0.96
C ASP A 20 -16.92 -3.56 1.13
N GLY A 21 -17.75 -3.07 2.05
CA GLY A 21 -18.85 -3.85 2.62
C GLY A 21 -18.30 -5.11 3.32
N ASN A 22 -18.75 -6.27 2.88
CA ASN A 22 -18.34 -7.58 3.44
C ASN A 22 -17.21 -8.26 2.66
N LYS A 23 -16.57 -7.57 1.70
CA LYS A 23 -15.47 -8.12 0.90
C LYS A 23 -14.18 -7.34 1.11
N ALA A 24 -13.07 -8.05 1.23
CA ALA A 24 -11.76 -7.43 1.19
C ALA A 24 -11.45 -6.97 -0.25
N ARG A 25 -10.93 -5.75 -0.38
CA ARG A 25 -10.50 -5.18 -1.66
C ARG A 25 -9.09 -4.59 -1.51
N VAL A 26 -8.17 -5.06 -2.35
CA VAL A 26 -6.82 -4.47 -2.48
C VAL A 26 -6.94 -3.15 -3.24
N LEU A 27 -6.21 -2.14 -2.78
CA LEU A 27 -6.17 -0.83 -3.42
C LEU A 27 -4.99 -0.73 -4.39
N GLU A 28 -5.17 0.03 -5.46
CA GLU A 28 -4.08 0.45 -6.33
C GLU A 28 -3.36 1.65 -5.70
N ASN A 29 -2.04 1.71 -5.89
CA ASN A 29 -1.21 2.87 -5.55
C ASN A 29 -1.39 3.99 -6.59
N ALA A 30 -0.64 5.08 -6.45
CA ALA A 30 -0.76 6.23 -7.35
C ALA A 30 -0.30 5.90 -8.78
N GLU A 31 0.51 4.87 -8.95
CA GLU A 31 1.06 4.38 -10.21
C GLU A 31 0.13 3.37 -10.91
N GLY A 32 -0.95 2.92 -10.24
CA GLY A 32 -1.92 1.95 -10.78
C GLY A 32 -1.61 0.49 -10.44
N ASP A 33 -0.55 0.23 -9.67
CA ASP A 33 -0.16 -1.11 -9.23
C ASP A 33 -0.81 -1.46 -7.88
N ARG A 34 -1.06 -2.75 -7.64
CA ARG A 34 -1.66 -3.24 -6.37
C ARG A 34 -0.64 -3.50 -5.27
N THR A 35 0.64 -3.36 -5.57
CA THR A 35 1.73 -3.48 -4.62
C THR A 35 2.74 -2.37 -4.87
N THR A 36 3.34 -1.85 -3.82
CA THR A 36 4.40 -0.84 -3.92
C THR A 36 5.71 -1.46 -3.45
N PRO A 37 6.82 -1.31 -4.19
CA PRO A 37 8.14 -1.73 -3.72
C PRO A 37 8.46 -1.12 -2.35
N SER A 38 8.94 -1.93 -1.41
CA SER A 38 9.34 -1.50 -0.07
C SER A 38 10.72 -0.84 -0.11
N ILE A 39 10.83 0.23 -0.88
CA ILE A 39 12.10 0.88 -1.21
C ILE A 39 11.96 2.38 -0.95
N ILE A 40 12.94 2.94 -0.27
CA ILE A 40 13.07 4.38 -0.05
C ILE A 40 14.40 4.82 -0.66
N ALA A 41 14.41 5.94 -1.37
CA ALA A 41 15.61 6.52 -1.95
C ALA A 41 15.73 8.00 -1.55
N TYR A 42 16.93 8.41 -1.14
CA TYR A 42 17.30 9.80 -0.96
C TYR A 42 18.07 10.26 -2.20
N THR A 43 17.69 11.40 -2.77
CA THR A 43 18.35 11.97 -3.95
C THR A 43 19.42 12.96 -3.51
N GLN A 44 20.32 13.33 -4.44
CA GLN A 44 21.34 14.34 -4.15
C GLN A 44 20.68 15.66 -3.71
N GLY A 45 21.00 16.12 -2.50
CA GLY A 45 20.46 17.35 -1.92
C GLY A 45 19.31 17.16 -0.90
N TRP A 46 18.98 15.93 -0.52
CA TRP A 46 18.19 15.61 0.67
C TRP A 46 19.06 15.29 1.88
#